data_AF-A0A948SPM4-F1
#
_entry.id   AF-A0A948SPM4-F1
#
_cell.length_a   1.000
_cell.length_b   1.000
_cell.length_c   1.000
_cell.angle_alpha   90.00
_cell.angle_beta   90.00
_cell.angle_gamma   90.00
#
_symmetry.space_group_name_H-M   'P 1'
#
loop_
_entity.id
_entity.type
_entity.pdbx_description
1 polymer ?
#
loop_
_entity_poly.entity_id
_entity_poly.type
_entity_poly.pdbx_seq_one_letter_code
_entity_poly.pdbx_strand_id
1 'polypeptide(L)'
;MRPHRAILAIVAAAAAAALAGCATVLMPTPVGFDTAGADPFARTPAAARTPPVKVLCASTRGVTPGAPPAQYFTTKRSGGVLRLCELTVDVGGSGEDWASLEAISRQPGRTDGPAMTLRGVVDHGSLWTGPEALDPTPGLDEQVMARFAAAVDAALSQGTSGEIYVFVHGFNTTVPDNAALAAGLFHYLGRDGAVMTFEWPSRGSVFDYDIDKAAAGASTRYFRQLIQLLATRTKATRIHVIAHSAGAPIALQAVQALSLLNAHRPAAEARKDLRLGRLVLVAPDMDLGDFRDAVADGATSLPERVSIYVSSRDKALDISSGIAGFARLGRPLDILTPSMVEFLEDDANVDLVDVSRAEVKLGSWLGHSYFRDDPWASTDVLLALGCGAHPLDRGLQRDPKHNVYTFGDSYPDRARAAAKRLLEPVPPQEAPK
;
A
#
# COMPACT_ATOMS: atom_id res chain seq x y z
N MET A 1 -52.60 9.23 7.89
CA MET A 1 -51.95 9.03 6.56
C MET A 1 -50.79 10.01 6.26
N ARG A 2 -50.14 10.64 7.24
CA ARG A 2 -48.97 11.55 7.00
C ARG A 2 -47.59 11.12 7.56
N PRO A 3 -47.42 10.13 8.47
CA PRO A 3 -46.08 9.83 9.00
C PRO A 3 -45.22 8.91 8.11
N HIS A 4 -45.83 8.06 7.27
CA HIS A 4 -45.07 7.09 6.45
C HIS A 4 -44.29 7.74 5.29
N ARG A 5 -44.74 8.88 4.76
CA ARG A 5 -44.04 9.57 3.66
C ARG A 5 -42.79 10.32 4.13
N ALA A 6 -42.76 10.79 5.37
CA ALA A 6 -41.59 11.45 5.95
C ALA A 6 -40.47 10.45 6.27
N ILE A 7 -40.83 9.25 6.78
CA ILE A 7 -39.86 8.18 7.08
C ILE A 7 -39.24 7.63 5.79
N LEU A 8 -40.03 7.43 4.72
CA LEU A 8 -39.47 7.00 3.43
C LEU A 8 -38.55 8.05 2.80
N ALA A 9 -38.85 9.34 2.95
CA ALA A 9 -37.99 10.41 2.43
C ALA A 9 -36.67 10.53 3.21
N ILE A 10 -36.68 10.32 4.52
CA ILE A 10 -35.46 10.32 5.36
C ILE A 10 -34.61 9.07 5.06
N VAL A 11 -35.22 7.90 4.88
CA VAL A 11 -34.51 6.67 4.50
C VAL A 11 -33.95 6.79 3.08
N ALA A 12 -34.68 7.41 2.14
CA ALA A 12 -34.19 7.66 0.78
C ALA A 12 -33.06 8.71 0.75
N ALA A 13 -33.11 9.75 1.59
CA ALA A 13 -32.05 10.74 1.71
C ALA A 13 -30.81 10.17 2.41
N ALA A 14 -30.97 9.30 3.42
CA ALA A 14 -29.87 8.57 4.06
C ALA A 14 -29.25 7.51 3.12
N ALA A 15 -30.05 6.85 2.29
CA ALA A 15 -29.57 5.94 1.26
C ALA A 15 -28.87 6.68 0.11
N ALA A 16 -29.35 7.88 -0.27
CA ALA A 16 -28.68 8.73 -1.26
C ALA A 16 -27.38 9.36 -0.72
N ALA A 17 -27.34 9.72 0.56
CA ALA A 17 -26.12 10.17 1.24
C ALA A 17 -25.12 9.03 1.47
N ALA A 18 -25.59 7.78 1.58
CA ALA A 18 -24.72 6.59 1.62
C ALA A 18 -24.23 6.16 0.22
N LEU A 19 -24.80 6.68 -0.86
CA LEU A 19 -24.41 6.40 -2.26
C LEU A 19 -23.58 7.52 -2.88
N ALA A 20 -23.58 8.72 -2.31
CA ALA A 20 -22.60 9.76 -2.61
C ALA A 20 -21.34 9.50 -1.79
N GLY A 21 -20.49 8.57 -2.23
CA GLY A 21 -19.16 8.42 -1.65
C GLY A 21 -18.45 9.77 -1.68
N CYS A 22 -18.04 10.28 -0.51
CA CYS A 22 -17.15 11.45 -0.47
C CYS A 22 -15.96 11.15 -1.37
N ALA A 23 -15.68 12.03 -2.33
CA ALA A 23 -14.53 11.85 -3.20
C ALA A 23 -13.27 11.73 -2.34
N THR A 24 -12.50 10.67 -2.52
CA THR A 24 -11.20 10.52 -1.88
C THR A 24 -10.31 11.66 -2.37
N VAL A 25 -9.71 12.46 -1.49
CA VAL A 25 -8.86 13.60 -1.85
C VAL A 25 -7.38 13.23 -1.84
N LEU A 26 -6.54 13.93 -2.60
CA LEU A 26 -5.09 13.74 -2.55
C LEU A 26 -4.58 13.93 -1.11
N MET A 27 -3.88 12.91 -0.60
CA MET A 27 -3.33 12.87 0.77
C MET A 27 -2.60 14.17 1.14
N PRO A 28 -2.60 14.60 2.41
CA PRO A 28 -1.88 15.80 2.87
C PRO A 28 -0.44 15.86 2.37
N THR A 29 0.11 17.08 2.24
CA THR A 29 1.49 17.24 1.77
C THR A 29 2.45 16.61 2.78
N PRO A 30 3.23 15.58 2.41
CA PRO A 30 4.20 14.99 3.32
C PRO A 30 5.21 16.05 3.76
N VAL A 31 5.55 16.08 5.05
CA VAL A 31 6.39 17.14 5.62
C VAL A 31 7.78 17.23 4.97
N GLY A 32 8.30 16.11 4.45
CA GLY A 32 9.57 16.09 3.72
C GLY A 32 9.51 16.65 2.30
N PHE A 33 8.30 16.86 1.74
CA PHE A 33 8.07 17.18 0.32
C PHE A 33 7.39 18.53 0.08
N ASP A 34 7.15 19.31 1.14
CA ASP A 34 6.71 20.69 1.01
C ASP A 34 7.79 21.58 0.35
N THR A 35 7.47 22.86 0.13
CA THR A 35 8.43 23.81 -0.47
C THR A 35 9.69 24.04 0.39
N ALA A 36 9.69 23.68 1.68
CA ALA A 36 10.88 23.71 2.53
C ALA A 36 11.68 22.41 2.48
N GLY A 37 11.05 21.30 2.09
CA GLY A 37 11.63 19.98 1.87
C GLY A 37 12.19 19.78 0.46
N ALA A 38 12.30 18.50 0.05
CA ALA A 38 12.72 18.13 -1.30
C ALA A 38 11.56 18.26 -2.29
N ASP A 39 11.90 18.37 -3.57
CA ASP A 39 10.93 18.23 -4.64
C ASP A 39 10.80 16.74 -5.05
N PRO A 40 9.70 16.04 -4.69
CA PRO A 40 9.52 14.64 -5.08
C PRO A 40 9.29 14.49 -6.59
N PHE A 41 9.01 15.59 -7.31
CA PHE A 41 8.70 15.59 -8.75
C PHE A 41 9.89 15.95 -9.63
N ALA A 42 11.04 16.28 -9.02
CA ALA A 42 12.25 16.69 -9.75
C ALA A 42 12.66 15.67 -10.81
N ARG A 43 12.44 14.37 -10.55
CA ARG A 43 12.75 13.26 -11.45
C ARG A 43 11.51 12.66 -12.13
N THR A 44 10.33 13.25 -11.97
CA THR A 44 9.11 12.75 -12.62
C THR A 44 9.28 12.76 -14.13
N PRO A 45 9.14 11.60 -14.81
CA PRO A 45 9.29 11.53 -16.25
C PRO A 45 8.29 12.43 -16.99
N ALA A 46 8.72 13.02 -18.11
CA ALA A 46 7.91 13.98 -18.85
C ALA A 46 6.52 13.43 -19.25
N ALA A 47 6.44 12.15 -19.63
CA ALA A 47 5.18 11.50 -19.99
C ALA A 47 4.25 11.24 -18.79
N ALA A 48 4.78 11.22 -17.57
CA ALA A 48 4.02 11.03 -16.33
C ALA A 48 3.54 12.36 -15.69
N ARG A 49 3.97 13.51 -16.24
CA ARG A 49 3.58 14.86 -15.82
C ARG A 49 2.20 15.26 -16.37
N THR A 50 1.18 14.53 -15.97
CA THR A 50 -0.22 14.79 -16.30
C THR A 50 -1.09 14.67 -15.05
N PRO A 51 -2.24 15.33 -14.91
CA PRO A 51 -3.05 15.15 -13.71
C PRO A 51 -3.49 13.69 -13.47
N PRO A 52 -4.04 12.96 -14.46
CA PRO A 52 -4.48 11.58 -14.26
C PRO A 52 -3.33 10.62 -13.96
N VAL A 53 -3.60 9.62 -13.13
CA VAL A 53 -2.70 8.52 -12.81
C VAL A 53 -3.26 7.22 -13.37
N LYS A 54 -2.43 6.50 -14.14
CA LYS A 54 -2.71 5.11 -14.50
C LYS A 54 -2.29 4.19 -13.36
N VAL A 55 -3.19 3.33 -12.93
CA VAL A 55 -2.97 2.35 -11.86
C VAL A 55 -3.27 0.96 -12.42
N LEU A 56 -2.29 0.07 -12.43
CA LEU A 56 -2.52 -1.33 -12.79
C LEU A 56 -3.37 -1.99 -11.70
N CYS A 57 -4.12 -3.02 -12.03
CA CYS A 57 -4.98 -3.69 -11.06
C CYS A 57 -4.98 -5.20 -11.27
N ALA A 58 -4.88 -5.94 -10.18
CA ALA A 58 -5.07 -7.37 -10.13
C ALA A 58 -6.13 -7.68 -9.07
N SER A 59 -7.21 -8.34 -9.46
CA SER A 59 -8.41 -8.46 -8.63
C SER A 59 -8.92 -9.89 -8.52
N THR A 60 -9.30 -10.28 -7.30
CA THR A 60 -10.09 -11.49 -7.01
C THR A 60 -11.56 -11.17 -6.73
N ARG A 61 -11.99 -9.93 -7.03
CA ARG A 61 -13.39 -9.48 -6.94
C ARG A 61 -14.17 -9.90 -8.19
N GLY A 62 -15.45 -10.23 -7.99
CA GLY A 62 -16.41 -10.35 -9.09
C GLY A 62 -16.67 -8.99 -9.73
N VAL A 63 -17.20 -8.96 -10.94
CA VAL A 63 -17.46 -7.72 -11.69
C VAL A 63 -18.89 -7.64 -12.17
N THR A 64 -19.32 -6.43 -12.55
CA THR A 64 -20.55 -6.15 -13.27
C THR A 64 -20.18 -5.52 -14.61
N PRO A 65 -20.03 -6.32 -15.68
CA PRO A 65 -19.64 -5.82 -17.00
C PRO A 65 -20.63 -4.75 -17.49
N GLY A 66 -20.11 -3.66 -18.06
CA GLY A 66 -20.92 -2.53 -18.54
C GLY A 66 -21.37 -1.55 -17.45
N ALA A 67 -21.10 -1.82 -16.17
CA ALA A 67 -21.32 -0.85 -15.11
C ALA A 67 -20.29 0.30 -15.19
N PRO A 68 -20.61 1.50 -14.67
CA PRO A 68 -19.64 2.58 -14.54
C PRO A 68 -18.38 2.15 -13.76
N PRO A 69 -17.22 2.78 -13.98
CA PRO A 69 -15.96 2.44 -13.31
C PRO A 69 -16.08 2.26 -11.79
N ALA A 70 -16.81 3.15 -11.12
CA ALA A 70 -17.03 3.12 -9.67
C ALA A 70 -17.81 1.88 -9.17
N GLN A 71 -18.54 1.20 -10.06
CA GLN A 71 -19.40 0.05 -9.75
C GLN A 71 -18.97 -1.21 -10.51
N TYR A 72 -17.90 -1.14 -11.30
CA TYR A 72 -17.45 -2.25 -12.13
C TYR A 72 -17.05 -3.46 -11.28
N PHE A 73 -16.41 -3.26 -10.13
CA PHE A 73 -16.05 -4.33 -9.19
C PHE A 73 -17.08 -4.49 -8.08
N THR A 74 -17.39 -5.74 -7.75
CA THR A 74 -18.31 -6.12 -6.68
C THR A 74 -17.56 -6.41 -5.37
N THR A 75 -18.29 -6.57 -4.28
CA THR A 75 -17.77 -7.07 -3.00
C THR A 75 -17.70 -8.60 -2.92
N LYS A 76 -18.14 -9.31 -3.96
CA LYS A 76 -18.14 -10.77 -4.02
C LYS A 76 -16.83 -11.28 -4.62
N ARG A 77 -16.46 -12.53 -4.32
CA ARG A 77 -15.28 -13.17 -4.93
C ARG A 77 -15.55 -13.52 -6.40
N SER A 78 -14.51 -13.52 -7.23
CA SER A 78 -14.53 -13.86 -8.66
C SER A 78 -14.74 -15.35 -8.97
N GLY A 79 -14.85 -16.21 -7.95
CA GLY A 79 -15.02 -17.66 -8.13
C GLY A 79 -13.73 -18.44 -8.36
N GLY A 80 -12.55 -17.81 -8.26
CA GLY A 80 -11.27 -18.51 -8.35
C GLY A 80 -10.29 -17.93 -9.36
N VAL A 81 -10.64 -16.83 -10.03
CA VAL A 81 -9.78 -16.23 -11.06
C VAL A 81 -9.11 -14.93 -10.60
N LEU A 82 -7.94 -14.65 -11.14
CA LEU A 82 -7.25 -13.36 -11.01
C LEU A 82 -7.55 -12.51 -12.24
N ARG A 83 -8.39 -11.48 -12.10
CA ARG A 83 -8.68 -10.51 -13.17
C ARG A 83 -7.61 -9.43 -13.22
N LEU A 84 -7.15 -9.09 -14.42
CA LEU A 84 -6.10 -8.11 -14.66
C LEU A 84 -6.67 -6.91 -15.40
N CYS A 85 -6.42 -5.70 -14.89
CA CYS A 85 -6.98 -4.46 -15.42
C CYS A 85 -5.99 -3.29 -15.40
N GLU A 86 -6.30 -2.24 -16.13
CA GLU A 86 -5.79 -0.89 -15.89
C GLU A 86 -6.91 0.02 -15.40
N LEU A 87 -6.60 0.87 -14.44
CA LEU A 87 -7.48 1.87 -13.87
C LEU A 87 -6.93 3.25 -14.21
N THR A 88 -7.82 4.22 -14.44
CA THR A 88 -7.44 5.63 -14.61
C THR A 88 -8.08 6.46 -13.51
N VAL A 89 -7.25 7.09 -12.68
CA VAL A 89 -7.68 7.96 -11.58
C VAL A 89 -7.38 9.40 -11.97
N ASP A 90 -8.40 10.23 -12.12
CA ASP A 90 -8.20 11.67 -12.26
C ASP A 90 -7.81 12.26 -10.91
N VAL A 91 -6.87 13.22 -10.92
CA VAL A 91 -6.46 13.99 -9.73
C VAL A 91 -6.83 15.44 -10.01
N GLY A 92 -7.83 15.93 -9.28
CA GLY A 92 -8.42 17.24 -9.50
C GLY A 92 -9.52 17.29 -10.55
N GLY A 93 -9.98 18.51 -10.85
CA GLY A 93 -11.05 18.77 -11.79
C GLY A 93 -10.61 18.86 -13.26
N SER A 94 -11.60 18.91 -14.15
CA SER A 94 -11.38 19.17 -15.58
C SER A 94 -10.71 20.52 -15.81
N GLY A 95 -9.50 20.53 -16.39
CA GLY A 95 -8.74 21.74 -16.70
C GLY A 95 -7.56 22.03 -15.76
N GLU A 96 -7.36 21.25 -14.70
CA GLU A 96 -6.10 21.29 -13.95
C GLU A 96 -4.95 20.80 -14.85
N ASP A 97 -3.85 21.54 -14.84
CA ASP A 97 -2.61 21.14 -15.49
C ASP A 97 -1.60 20.58 -14.47
N TRP A 98 -0.54 19.97 -14.97
CA TRP A 98 0.50 19.40 -14.11
C TRP A 98 1.17 20.45 -13.22
N ALA A 99 1.41 21.66 -13.74
CA ALA A 99 2.09 22.72 -12.99
C ALA A 99 1.28 23.16 -11.77
N SER A 100 -0.04 23.28 -11.92
CA SER A 100 -0.96 23.61 -10.84
C SER A 100 -1.02 22.49 -9.80
N LEU A 101 -1.10 21.24 -10.25
CA LEU A 101 -1.08 20.07 -9.37
C LEU A 101 0.22 20.01 -8.57
N GLU A 102 1.38 20.18 -9.21
CA GLU A 102 2.70 20.21 -8.57
C GLU A 102 2.78 21.30 -7.50
N ALA A 103 2.32 22.51 -7.81
CA ALA A 103 2.31 23.62 -6.86
C ALA A 103 1.42 23.34 -5.63
N ILE A 104 0.22 22.81 -5.83
CA ILE A 104 -0.71 22.44 -4.75
C ILE A 104 -0.12 21.31 -3.91
N SER A 105 0.47 20.29 -4.54
CA SER A 105 1.05 19.14 -3.85
C SER A 105 2.23 19.48 -2.94
N ARG A 106 2.92 20.60 -3.20
CA ARG A 106 4.06 21.05 -2.38
C ARG A 106 3.70 22.14 -1.37
N GLN A 107 2.43 22.53 -1.28
CA GLN A 107 1.99 23.56 -0.34
C GLN A 107 2.26 23.12 1.12
N PRO A 108 3.02 23.91 1.90
CA PRO A 108 3.29 23.59 3.30
C PRO A 108 2.02 23.54 4.15
N GLY A 109 1.91 22.50 4.98
CA GLY A 109 0.79 22.35 5.93
C GLY A 109 -0.56 22.08 5.28
N ARG A 110 -0.61 21.72 4.00
CA ARG A 110 -1.85 21.35 3.31
C ARG A 110 -2.42 20.05 3.88
N THR A 111 -3.64 20.12 4.39
CA THR A 111 -4.37 18.99 4.99
C THR A 111 -5.53 18.47 4.13
N ASP A 112 -5.89 19.17 3.05
CA ASP A 112 -6.93 18.77 2.09
C ASP A 112 -6.40 18.93 0.66
N GLY A 113 -6.92 18.21 -0.33
CA GLY A 113 -6.33 18.13 -1.66
C GLY A 113 -7.32 18.03 -2.81
N PRO A 114 -6.82 18.07 -4.06
CA PRO A 114 -7.65 17.83 -5.23
C PRO A 114 -8.38 16.48 -5.11
N ALA A 115 -9.66 16.46 -5.52
CA ALA A 115 -10.47 15.25 -5.52
C ALA A 115 -9.87 14.19 -6.46
N MET A 116 -9.87 12.94 -6.04
CA MET A 116 -9.37 11.81 -6.81
C MET A 116 -10.53 10.89 -7.19
N THR A 117 -10.74 10.68 -8.49
CA THR A 117 -11.92 9.94 -8.97
C THR A 117 -11.51 8.87 -9.97
N LEU A 118 -11.99 7.63 -9.76
CA LEU A 118 -11.83 6.55 -10.73
C LEU A 118 -12.68 6.84 -11.98
N ARG A 119 -12.02 7.16 -13.09
CA ARG A 119 -12.65 7.54 -14.36
C ARG A 119 -12.74 6.39 -15.37
N GLY A 120 -11.83 5.42 -15.32
CA GLY A 120 -11.74 4.40 -16.36
C GLY A 120 -11.27 3.06 -15.85
N VAL A 121 -11.77 1.99 -16.49
CA VAL A 121 -11.33 0.61 -16.31
C VAL A 121 -11.10 0.01 -17.69
N VAL A 122 -9.92 -0.54 -17.92
CA VAL A 122 -9.60 -1.40 -19.07
C VAL A 122 -9.40 -2.81 -18.52
N ASP A 123 -10.33 -3.72 -18.81
CA ASP A 123 -10.25 -5.13 -18.40
C ASP A 123 -9.46 -5.93 -19.44
N HIS A 124 -8.31 -6.50 -19.03
CA HIS A 124 -7.48 -7.34 -19.90
C HIS A 124 -7.96 -8.79 -19.95
N GLY A 125 -8.78 -9.20 -18.98
CA GLY A 125 -9.32 -10.55 -18.82
C GLY A 125 -8.95 -11.19 -17.47
N SER A 126 -9.25 -12.49 -17.35
CA SER A 126 -9.04 -13.26 -16.13
C SER A 126 -8.09 -14.42 -16.35
N LEU A 127 -7.28 -14.71 -15.33
CA LEU A 127 -6.33 -15.82 -15.30
C LEU A 127 -6.76 -16.88 -14.30
N TRP A 128 -6.78 -18.13 -14.74
CA TRP A 128 -6.80 -19.31 -13.88
C TRP A 128 -5.45 -20.02 -13.94
N THR A 129 -4.99 -20.51 -12.79
CA THR A 129 -3.66 -21.12 -12.64
C THR A 129 -3.73 -22.44 -11.86
N GLY A 130 -4.94 -22.95 -11.65
CA GLY A 130 -5.16 -24.25 -11.01
C GLY A 130 -5.45 -25.34 -12.04
N PRO A 131 -5.73 -26.57 -11.58
CA PRO A 131 -6.10 -27.67 -12.45
C PRO A 131 -7.37 -27.38 -13.24
N GLU A 132 -7.37 -27.69 -14.54
CA GLU A 132 -8.55 -27.57 -15.42
C GLU A 132 -9.74 -28.42 -14.94
N ALA A 133 -9.45 -29.55 -14.29
CA ALA A 133 -10.50 -30.40 -13.71
C ALA A 133 -11.30 -29.73 -12.58
N LEU A 134 -10.75 -28.68 -11.94
CA LEU A 134 -11.41 -27.92 -10.89
C LEU A 134 -12.12 -26.67 -11.41
N ASP A 135 -11.67 -26.13 -12.54
CA ASP A 135 -12.29 -24.99 -13.20
C ASP A 135 -12.07 -25.13 -14.72
N PRO A 136 -13.14 -25.25 -15.52
CA PRO A 136 -13.03 -25.42 -16.97
C PRO A 136 -12.54 -24.14 -17.68
N THR A 137 -12.31 -23.04 -16.95
CA THR A 137 -11.58 -21.90 -17.47
C THR A 137 -10.21 -22.37 -17.94
N PRO A 138 -9.81 -22.11 -19.21
CA PRO A 138 -8.51 -22.51 -19.71
C PRO A 138 -7.42 -22.06 -18.72
N GLY A 139 -6.45 -22.93 -18.43
CA GLY A 139 -5.26 -22.55 -17.67
C GLY A 139 -4.60 -21.30 -18.29
N LEU A 140 -3.71 -20.63 -17.55
CA LEU A 140 -3.12 -19.31 -17.86
C LEU A 140 -3.36 -18.84 -19.31
N ASP A 141 -4.37 -17.98 -19.51
CA ASP A 141 -4.63 -17.40 -20.83
C ASP A 141 -3.44 -16.51 -21.24
N GLU A 142 -2.59 -17.05 -22.11
CA GLU A 142 -1.36 -16.40 -22.56
C GLU A 142 -1.65 -15.08 -23.30
N GLN A 143 -2.83 -14.93 -23.93
CA GLN A 143 -3.18 -13.67 -24.58
C GLN A 143 -3.55 -12.60 -23.56
N VAL A 144 -4.32 -12.96 -22.53
CA VAL A 144 -4.62 -12.08 -21.39
C VAL A 144 -3.32 -11.64 -20.71
N MET A 145 -2.43 -12.61 -20.40
CA MET A 145 -1.16 -12.32 -19.74
C MET A 145 -0.26 -11.46 -20.61
N ALA A 146 -0.14 -11.73 -21.93
CA ALA A 146 0.67 -10.92 -22.83
C ALA A 146 0.17 -9.47 -22.96
N ARG A 147 -1.16 -9.25 -23.05
CA ARG A 147 -1.73 -7.90 -23.06
C ARG A 147 -1.44 -7.15 -21.77
N PHE A 148 -1.61 -7.79 -20.62
CA PHE A 148 -1.33 -7.16 -19.34
C PHE A 148 0.16 -6.89 -19.14
N ALA A 149 1.04 -7.83 -19.48
CA ALA A 149 2.48 -7.64 -19.42
C ALA A 149 2.93 -6.46 -20.28
N ALA A 150 2.36 -6.31 -21.49
CA ALA A 150 2.63 -5.16 -22.35
C ALA A 150 2.18 -3.83 -21.71
N ALA A 151 1.05 -3.80 -20.99
CA ALA A 151 0.60 -2.63 -20.25
C ALA A 151 1.54 -2.29 -19.08
N VAL A 152 1.99 -3.30 -18.33
CA VAL A 152 2.98 -3.12 -17.25
C VAL A 152 4.29 -2.57 -17.82
N ASP A 153 4.83 -3.20 -18.86
CA ASP A 153 6.08 -2.79 -19.51
C ASP A 153 5.98 -1.38 -20.12
N ALA A 154 4.82 -1.02 -20.68
CA ALA A 154 4.57 0.32 -21.18
C ALA A 154 4.63 1.37 -20.06
N ALA A 155 4.02 1.08 -18.89
CA ALA A 155 4.10 1.96 -17.72
C ALA A 155 5.54 2.10 -17.21
N LEU A 156 6.26 0.97 -17.07
CA LEU A 156 7.66 0.94 -16.64
C LEU A 156 8.57 1.73 -17.59
N SER A 157 8.33 1.66 -18.90
CA SER A 157 9.14 2.36 -19.91
C SER A 157 8.98 3.88 -19.90
N GLN A 158 7.96 4.42 -19.23
CA GLN A 158 7.84 5.87 -19.03
C GLN A 158 8.81 6.36 -17.95
N GLY A 159 9.20 5.49 -17.02
CA GLY A 159 10.09 5.78 -15.90
C GLY A 159 11.56 5.47 -16.16
N THR A 160 12.39 5.80 -15.17
CA THR A 160 13.80 5.41 -15.06
C THR A 160 14.04 4.29 -14.04
N SER A 161 13.13 4.08 -13.08
CA SER A 161 13.31 3.10 -11.99
C SER A 161 13.14 1.65 -12.45
N GLY A 162 12.17 1.39 -13.33
CA GLY A 162 11.72 0.04 -13.66
C GLY A 162 11.00 -0.67 -12.51
N GLU A 163 10.67 0.04 -11.43
CA GLU A 163 10.09 -0.54 -10.21
C GLU A 163 8.55 -0.60 -10.28
N ILE A 164 7.97 -1.61 -9.61
CA ILE A 164 6.52 -1.73 -9.40
C ILE A 164 6.21 -1.55 -7.92
N TYR A 165 5.25 -0.69 -7.59
CA TYR A 165 4.71 -0.52 -6.24
C TYR A 165 3.31 -1.14 -6.17
N VAL A 166 3.17 -2.25 -5.47
CA VAL A 166 1.90 -2.98 -5.31
C VAL A 166 1.26 -2.64 -3.97
N PHE A 167 0.07 -2.07 -4.00
CA PHE A 167 -0.70 -1.72 -2.80
C PHE A 167 -1.79 -2.76 -2.51
N VAL A 168 -1.77 -3.31 -1.29
CA VAL A 168 -2.72 -4.30 -0.78
C VAL A 168 -3.57 -3.64 0.31
N HIS A 169 -4.84 -3.44 0.02
CA HIS A 169 -5.75 -2.67 0.90
C HIS A 169 -6.19 -3.44 2.15
N GLY A 170 -6.72 -2.71 3.14
CA GLY A 170 -7.29 -3.25 4.37
C GLY A 170 -8.77 -3.63 4.24
N PHE A 171 -9.45 -3.84 5.36
CA PHE A 171 -10.88 -4.17 5.35
C PHE A 171 -11.74 -2.99 4.86
N ASN A 172 -12.97 -3.25 4.42
CA ASN A 172 -13.96 -2.23 4.04
C ASN A 172 -13.43 -1.16 3.05
N THR A 173 -12.69 -1.57 2.03
CA THR A 173 -12.16 -0.64 1.01
C THR A 173 -12.83 -0.91 -0.34
N THR A 174 -13.28 0.13 -1.04
CA THR A 174 -13.78 0.03 -2.42
C THR A 174 -12.64 0.13 -3.42
N VAL A 175 -12.81 -0.39 -4.65
CA VAL A 175 -11.77 -0.26 -5.69
C VAL A 175 -11.47 1.21 -6.04
N PRO A 176 -12.47 2.12 -6.16
CA PRO A 176 -12.20 3.54 -6.35
C PRO A 176 -11.32 4.15 -5.25
N ASP A 177 -11.63 3.89 -3.98
CA ASP A 177 -10.87 4.44 -2.85
C ASP A 177 -9.44 3.88 -2.83
N ASN A 178 -9.30 2.58 -3.11
CA ASN A 178 -8.00 1.94 -3.15
C ASN A 178 -7.13 2.45 -4.30
N ALA A 179 -7.71 2.59 -5.50
CA ALA A 179 -7.04 3.15 -6.66
C ALA A 179 -6.60 4.60 -6.41
N ALA A 180 -7.46 5.41 -5.79
CA ALA A 180 -7.14 6.78 -5.39
C ALA A 180 -6.01 6.83 -4.34
N LEU A 181 -6.01 5.92 -3.37
CA LEU A 181 -4.93 5.82 -2.38
C LEU A 181 -3.60 5.46 -3.03
N ALA A 182 -3.56 4.39 -3.82
CA ALA A 182 -2.36 3.96 -4.52
C ALA A 182 -1.84 5.06 -5.47
N ALA A 183 -2.73 5.73 -6.19
CA ALA A 183 -2.38 6.87 -7.04
C ALA A 183 -1.79 8.04 -6.24
N GLY A 184 -2.30 8.31 -5.03
CA GLY A 184 -1.80 9.36 -4.15
C GLY A 184 -0.38 9.09 -3.65
N LEU A 185 -0.12 7.85 -3.21
CA LEU A 185 1.23 7.42 -2.85
C LEU A 185 2.17 7.50 -4.06
N PHE A 186 1.75 6.96 -5.21
CA PHE A 186 2.57 6.97 -6.43
C PHE A 186 2.87 8.38 -6.94
N HIS A 187 1.94 9.33 -6.75
CA HIS A 187 2.19 10.74 -7.02
C HIS A 187 3.39 11.25 -6.22
N TYR A 188 3.42 11.06 -4.89
CA TYR A 188 4.55 11.49 -4.07
C TYR A 188 5.80 10.60 -4.14
N LEU A 189 5.71 9.41 -4.73
CA LEU A 189 6.88 8.63 -5.17
C LEU A 189 7.50 9.18 -6.48
N GLY A 190 7.05 10.34 -6.95
CA GLY A 190 7.56 11.00 -8.14
C GLY A 190 7.09 10.36 -9.46
N ARG A 191 6.14 9.43 -9.40
CA ARG A 191 5.59 8.70 -10.56
C ARG A 191 6.66 8.04 -11.44
N ASP A 192 7.76 7.60 -10.84
CA ASP A 192 8.83 6.90 -11.53
C ASP A 192 8.70 5.38 -11.36
N GLY A 193 8.18 4.71 -12.39
CA GLY A 193 7.90 3.27 -12.38
C GLY A 193 6.44 2.98 -12.67
N ALA A 194 5.88 1.95 -12.03
CA ALA A 194 4.47 1.60 -12.13
C ALA A 194 3.83 1.40 -10.76
N VAL A 195 2.56 1.78 -10.62
CA VAL A 195 1.75 1.48 -9.44
C VAL A 195 0.67 0.46 -9.77
N MET A 196 0.42 -0.45 -8.84
CA MET A 196 -0.58 -1.49 -8.95
C MET A 196 -1.40 -1.60 -7.66
N THR A 197 -2.70 -1.87 -7.78
CA THR A 197 -3.51 -2.35 -6.65
C THR A 197 -3.76 -3.85 -6.73
N PHE A 198 -3.74 -4.51 -5.58
CA PHE A 198 -4.30 -5.84 -5.41
C PHE A 198 -5.65 -5.75 -4.71
N GLU A 199 -6.71 -6.10 -5.44
CA GLU A 199 -8.09 -5.97 -5.01
C GLU A 199 -8.62 -7.32 -4.53
N TRP A 200 -8.78 -7.47 -3.22
CA TRP A 200 -9.41 -8.64 -2.62
C TRP A 200 -10.82 -8.30 -2.14
N PRO A 201 -11.76 -9.27 -2.08
CA PRO A 201 -13.16 -9.00 -1.78
C PRO A 201 -13.36 -8.76 -0.28
N SER A 202 -12.93 -7.60 0.22
CA SER A 202 -13.27 -7.11 1.56
C SER A 202 -14.75 -6.67 1.57
N ARG A 203 -15.58 -7.30 2.39
CA ARG A 203 -16.99 -6.97 2.54
C ARG A 203 -17.09 -5.74 3.44
N GLY A 204 -17.80 -4.72 3.00
CA GLY A 204 -17.91 -3.46 3.72
C GLY A 204 -18.82 -3.49 4.96
N SER A 205 -18.80 -4.56 5.75
CA SER A 205 -19.63 -4.72 6.94
C SER A 205 -18.86 -5.37 8.08
N VAL A 206 -18.85 -4.72 9.25
CA VAL A 206 -18.23 -5.20 10.51
C VAL A 206 -18.78 -6.56 10.95
N PHE A 207 -20.01 -6.90 10.55
CA PHE A 207 -20.66 -8.19 10.89
C PHE A 207 -20.12 -9.39 10.09
N ASP A 208 -19.32 -9.17 9.03
CA ASP A 208 -18.78 -10.21 8.14
C ASP A 208 -17.25 -10.42 8.31
N TYR A 209 -16.62 -9.85 9.34
CA TYR A 209 -15.16 -9.84 9.49
C TYR A 209 -14.49 -11.24 9.47
N ASP A 210 -15.16 -12.27 10.02
CA ASP A 210 -14.66 -13.66 9.94
C ASP A 210 -14.75 -14.25 8.50
N ILE A 211 -15.76 -13.85 7.72
CA ILE A 211 -15.91 -14.24 6.30
C ILE A 211 -14.82 -13.57 5.44
N ASP A 212 -14.43 -12.35 5.83
CA ASP A 212 -13.35 -11.59 5.21
C ASP A 212 -11.97 -12.17 5.51
N LYS A 213 -11.73 -12.73 6.69
CA LYS A 213 -10.48 -13.49 6.96
C LYS A 213 -10.33 -14.71 6.06
N ALA A 214 -11.40 -15.47 5.86
CA ALA A 214 -11.41 -16.56 4.88
C ALA A 214 -11.23 -16.05 3.43
N ALA A 215 -11.52 -14.77 3.16
CA ALA A 215 -11.34 -14.15 1.85
C ALA A 215 -9.92 -13.64 1.62
N ALA A 216 -9.34 -13.04 2.65
CA ALA A 216 -7.93 -12.69 2.71
C ALA A 216 -7.07 -13.95 2.52
N GLY A 217 -7.30 -15.01 3.30
CA GLY A 217 -6.58 -16.28 3.16
C GLY A 217 -6.72 -16.91 1.77
N ALA A 218 -7.91 -16.86 1.16
CA ALA A 218 -8.09 -17.31 -0.22
C ALA A 218 -7.35 -16.43 -1.24
N SER A 219 -7.18 -15.14 -0.94
CA SER A 219 -6.50 -14.16 -1.80
C SER A 219 -4.98 -14.29 -1.76
N THR A 220 -4.40 -14.83 -0.68
CA THR A 220 -2.97 -15.10 -0.52
C THR A 220 -2.38 -15.87 -1.70
N ARG A 221 -3.08 -16.93 -2.15
CA ARG A 221 -2.66 -17.73 -3.32
C ARG A 221 -2.50 -16.86 -4.58
N TYR A 222 -3.44 -15.97 -4.83
CA TYR A 222 -3.45 -15.14 -6.04
C TYR A 222 -2.44 -14.00 -5.95
N PHE A 223 -2.25 -13.42 -4.76
CA PHE A 223 -1.21 -12.42 -4.55
C PHE A 223 0.19 -13.00 -4.75
N ARG A 224 0.45 -14.20 -4.21
CA ARG A 224 1.69 -14.96 -4.48
C ARG A 224 1.93 -15.14 -5.99
N GLN A 225 0.88 -15.54 -6.72
CA GLN A 225 0.99 -15.74 -8.17
C GLN A 225 1.20 -14.45 -8.93
N LEU A 226 0.55 -13.36 -8.51
CA LEU A 226 0.78 -12.05 -9.08
C LEU A 226 2.25 -11.67 -8.99
N ILE A 227 2.89 -11.82 -7.83
CA ILE A 227 4.33 -11.56 -7.67
C ILE A 227 5.16 -12.39 -8.67
N GLN A 228 4.88 -13.69 -8.78
CA GLN A 228 5.59 -14.56 -9.74
C GLN A 228 5.36 -14.14 -11.19
N LEU A 229 4.13 -13.80 -11.57
CA LEU A 229 3.79 -13.35 -12.92
C LEU A 229 4.47 -12.02 -13.25
N LEU A 230 4.47 -11.06 -12.33
CA LEU A 230 5.18 -9.79 -12.51
C LEU A 230 6.68 -10.03 -12.69
N ALA A 231 7.29 -10.85 -11.85
CA ALA A 231 8.72 -11.14 -11.92
C ALA A 231 9.13 -11.88 -13.21
N THR A 232 8.29 -12.79 -13.70
CA THR A 232 8.64 -13.69 -14.83
C THR A 232 8.12 -13.24 -16.18
N ARG A 233 7.07 -12.41 -16.24
CA ARG A 233 6.38 -12.01 -17.47
C ARG A 233 6.53 -10.53 -17.82
N THR A 234 7.20 -9.73 -16.98
CA THR A 234 7.40 -8.29 -17.23
C THR A 234 8.87 -7.89 -17.12
N LYS A 235 9.18 -6.64 -17.46
CA LYS A 235 10.51 -6.03 -17.35
C LYS A 235 10.78 -5.35 -16.01
N ALA A 236 9.91 -5.53 -15.00
CA ALA A 236 10.09 -4.95 -13.67
C ALA A 236 11.49 -5.21 -13.13
N THR A 237 12.25 -4.21 -12.69
CA THR A 237 13.56 -4.43 -12.07
C THR A 237 13.40 -4.84 -10.60
N ARG A 238 12.32 -4.34 -9.96
CA ARG A 238 11.99 -4.59 -8.56
C ARG A 238 10.49 -4.47 -8.31
N ILE A 239 9.97 -5.24 -7.37
CA ILE A 239 8.58 -5.28 -6.94
C ILE A 239 8.52 -4.97 -5.45
N HIS A 240 7.96 -3.82 -5.11
CA HIS A 240 7.68 -3.40 -3.74
C HIS A 240 6.23 -3.69 -3.41
N VAL A 241 5.98 -4.07 -2.16
CA VAL A 241 4.65 -4.33 -1.64
C VAL A 241 4.44 -3.44 -0.42
N ILE A 242 3.35 -2.69 -0.44
CA ILE A 242 2.81 -2.02 0.75
C ILE A 242 1.44 -2.61 1.05
N ALA A 243 1.29 -3.13 2.27
CA ALA A 243 0.09 -3.82 2.70
C ALA A 243 -0.43 -3.24 4.01
N HIS A 244 -1.71 -2.93 4.05
CA HIS A 244 -2.34 -2.22 5.16
C HIS A 244 -3.38 -3.09 5.89
N SER A 245 -3.35 -3.10 7.23
CA SER A 245 -4.37 -3.76 8.07
C SER A 245 -4.63 -5.20 7.64
N ALA A 246 -5.88 -5.56 7.30
CA ALA A 246 -6.25 -6.90 6.85
C ALA A 246 -5.58 -7.35 5.53
N GLY A 247 -4.95 -6.43 4.79
CA GLY A 247 -4.12 -6.76 3.63
C GLY A 247 -2.71 -7.25 4.00
N ALA A 248 -2.19 -6.90 5.18
CA ALA A 248 -0.86 -7.31 5.63
C ALA A 248 -0.69 -8.84 5.76
N PRO A 249 -1.66 -9.60 6.33
CA PRO A 249 -1.61 -11.07 6.30
C PRO A 249 -1.49 -11.64 4.89
N ILE A 250 -2.24 -11.10 3.92
CA ILE A 250 -2.23 -11.56 2.52
C ILE A 250 -0.81 -11.43 1.94
N ALA A 251 -0.19 -10.27 2.16
CA ALA A 251 1.15 -10.00 1.66
C ALA A 251 2.21 -10.86 2.36
N LEU A 252 2.21 -10.91 3.70
CA LEU A 252 3.22 -11.68 4.43
C LEU A 252 3.10 -13.17 4.16
N GLN A 253 1.90 -13.74 4.18
CA GLN A 253 1.69 -15.17 3.91
C GLN A 253 1.99 -15.53 2.45
N ALA A 254 1.80 -14.62 1.50
CA ALA A 254 2.22 -14.84 0.12
C ALA A 254 3.75 -14.91 0.02
N VAL A 255 4.46 -14.03 0.72
CA VAL A 255 5.93 -14.04 0.81
C VAL A 255 6.43 -15.27 1.57
N GLN A 256 5.76 -15.70 2.63
CA GLN A 256 6.01 -16.98 3.32
C GLN A 256 5.89 -18.15 2.34
N ALA A 257 4.80 -18.22 1.59
CA ALA A 257 4.61 -19.27 0.59
C ALA A 257 5.69 -19.26 -0.51
N LEU A 258 6.14 -18.08 -0.94
CA LEU A 258 7.29 -17.96 -1.86
C LEU A 258 8.59 -18.46 -1.22
N SER A 259 8.81 -18.15 0.06
CA SER A 259 9.99 -18.57 0.81
C SER A 259 10.03 -20.10 0.90
N LEU A 260 8.93 -20.74 1.28
CA LEU A 260 8.79 -22.20 1.34
C LEU A 260 9.00 -22.86 -0.04
N LEU A 261 8.40 -22.31 -1.11
CA LEU A 261 8.58 -22.83 -2.47
C LEU A 261 10.02 -22.72 -2.97
N ASN A 262 10.82 -21.83 -2.39
CA ASN A 262 12.21 -21.59 -2.74
C ASN A 262 13.20 -22.05 -1.66
N ALA A 263 12.77 -22.83 -0.66
CA ALA A 263 13.60 -23.24 0.47
C ALA A 263 14.81 -24.12 0.09
N HIS A 264 14.83 -24.66 -1.13
CA HIS A 264 15.92 -25.45 -1.68
C HIS A 264 17.13 -24.61 -2.12
N ARG A 265 17.07 -23.28 -2.02
CA ARG A 265 18.13 -22.36 -2.44
C ARG A 265 18.24 -21.14 -1.52
N PRO A 266 19.36 -20.38 -1.57
CA PRO A 266 19.53 -19.20 -0.72
C PRO A 266 18.47 -18.13 -0.97
N ALA A 267 17.98 -17.49 0.08
CA ALA A 267 16.95 -16.45 0.00
C ALA A 267 17.34 -15.30 -0.94
N ALA A 268 18.62 -14.92 -0.98
CA ALA A 268 19.12 -13.87 -1.86
C ALA A 268 18.98 -14.21 -3.37
N GLU A 269 19.12 -15.48 -3.73
CA GLU A 269 18.93 -15.94 -5.12
C GLU A 269 17.43 -15.95 -5.47
N ALA A 270 16.60 -16.51 -4.59
CA ALA A 270 15.14 -16.51 -4.75
C ALA A 270 14.59 -15.08 -4.86
N ARG A 271 15.08 -14.16 -4.03
CA ARG A 271 14.75 -12.73 -4.06
C ARG A 271 15.05 -12.10 -5.41
N LYS A 272 16.23 -12.39 -5.99
CA LYS A 272 16.65 -11.84 -7.28
C LYS A 272 15.70 -12.30 -8.39
N ASP A 273 15.33 -13.56 -8.41
CA ASP A 273 14.42 -14.10 -9.42
C ASP A 273 12.99 -13.57 -9.28
N LEU A 274 12.52 -13.44 -8.04
CA LEU A 274 11.21 -12.87 -7.71
C LEU A 274 11.20 -11.33 -7.78
N ARG A 275 12.38 -10.71 -7.93
CA ARG A 275 12.59 -9.27 -7.96
C ARG A 275 12.00 -8.55 -6.74
N LEU A 276 11.92 -9.23 -5.59
CA LEU A 276 11.27 -8.70 -4.40
C LEU A 276 12.13 -7.63 -3.76
N GLY A 277 11.63 -6.39 -3.80
CA GLY A 277 12.19 -5.25 -3.11
C GLY A 277 11.71 -5.18 -1.68
N ARG A 278 10.88 -4.19 -1.38
CA ARG A 278 10.47 -3.87 -0.01
C ARG A 278 9.11 -4.44 0.30
N LEU A 279 8.96 -4.97 1.51
CA LEU A 279 7.68 -5.30 2.10
C LEU A 279 7.40 -4.31 3.24
N VAL A 280 6.46 -3.40 3.02
CA VAL A 280 6.01 -2.43 4.02
C VAL A 280 4.67 -2.88 4.56
N LEU A 281 4.64 -3.26 5.83
CA LEU A 281 3.43 -3.65 6.55
C LEU A 281 2.99 -2.48 7.42
N VAL A 282 1.78 -1.99 7.20
CA VAL A 282 1.23 -0.85 7.93
C VAL A 282 0.04 -1.29 8.74
N ALA A 283 0.08 -1.01 10.06
CA ALA A 283 -0.97 -1.37 11.00
C ALA A 283 -1.45 -2.82 10.82
N PRO A 284 -0.55 -3.82 10.73
CA PRO A 284 -0.93 -5.16 10.30
C PRO A 284 -1.95 -5.81 11.24
N ASP A 285 -3.07 -6.27 10.70
CA ASP A 285 -4.13 -6.97 11.44
C ASP A 285 -4.02 -8.49 11.19
N MET A 286 -3.02 -9.11 11.80
CA MET A 286 -2.70 -10.54 11.67
C MET A 286 -2.90 -11.35 12.96
N ASP A 287 -2.40 -12.58 13.07
CA ASP A 287 -2.25 -13.31 14.34
C ASP A 287 -0.75 -13.38 14.72
N LEU A 288 -0.39 -13.43 16.01
CA LEU A 288 1.03 -13.48 16.41
C LEU A 288 1.68 -14.79 16.01
N GLY A 289 0.94 -15.89 16.15
CA GLY A 289 1.39 -17.21 15.72
C GLY A 289 1.65 -17.22 14.23
N ASP A 290 0.70 -16.71 13.43
CA ASP A 290 0.85 -16.61 11.98
C ASP A 290 2.06 -15.75 11.58
N PHE A 291 2.27 -14.62 12.26
CA PHE A 291 3.43 -13.77 12.01
C PHE A 291 4.74 -14.48 12.36
N ARG A 292 4.82 -15.09 13.56
CA ARG A 292 5.99 -15.85 14.01
C ARG A 292 6.32 -16.97 13.03
N ASP A 293 5.32 -17.72 12.61
CA ASP A 293 5.49 -18.86 11.71
C ASP A 293 5.96 -18.38 10.33
N ALA A 294 5.42 -17.26 9.83
CA ALA A 294 5.90 -16.65 8.60
C ALA A 294 7.36 -16.20 8.68
N VAL A 295 7.76 -15.59 9.80
CA VAL A 295 9.16 -15.20 10.04
C VAL A 295 10.07 -16.43 10.12
N ALA A 296 9.66 -17.47 10.86
CA ALA A 296 10.40 -18.73 10.97
C ALA A 296 10.58 -19.43 9.60
N ASP A 297 9.58 -19.31 8.72
CA ASP A 297 9.60 -19.82 7.36
C ASP A 297 10.33 -18.89 6.35
N GLY A 298 11.00 -17.85 6.84
CA GLY A 298 11.88 -16.99 6.06
C GLY A 298 11.19 -15.81 5.35
N ALA A 299 9.94 -15.50 5.70
CA ALA A 299 9.20 -14.41 5.05
C ALA A 299 9.84 -13.03 5.24
N THR A 300 10.59 -12.80 6.33
CA THR A 300 11.33 -11.55 6.53
C THR A 300 12.66 -11.51 5.80
N SER A 301 13.24 -12.67 5.46
CA SER A 301 14.54 -12.77 4.79
C SER A 301 14.43 -12.71 3.26
N LEU A 302 13.26 -13.02 2.69
CA LEU A 302 13.05 -13.06 1.25
C LEU A 302 13.00 -11.67 0.59
N PRO A 303 12.31 -10.64 1.12
CA PRO A 303 12.40 -9.28 0.60
C PRO A 303 13.79 -8.65 0.82
N GLU A 304 14.14 -7.61 0.05
CA GLU A 304 15.34 -6.81 0.29
C GLU A 304 15.30 -6.09 1.65
N ARG A 305 14.11 -5.73 2.11
CA ARG A 305 13.87 -5.11 3.41
C ARG A 305 12.41 -5.29 3.82
N VAL A 306 12.17 -5.49 5.10
CA VAL A 306 10.82 -5.43 5.69
C VAL A 306 10.73 -4.22 6.61
N SER A 307 9.69 -3.40 6.47
CA SER A 307 9.40 -2.31 7.40
C SER A 307 8.00 -2.48 7.96
N ILE A 308 7.88 -2.53 9.29
CA ILE A 308 6.63 -2.77 10.01
C ILE A 308 6.29 -1.51 10.79
N TYR A 309 5.16 -0.89 10.45
CA TYR A 309 4.64 0.30 11.11
C TYR A 309 3.51 -0.09 12.05
N VAL A 310 3.69 0.19 13.33
CA VAL A 310 2.75 -0.15 14.40
C VAL A 310 2.46 1.09 15.24
N SER A 311 1.25 1.21 15.78
CA SER A 311 0.94 2.22 16.79
C SER A 311 0.73 1.53 18.14
N SER A 312 1.44 2.01 19.17
CA SER A 312 1.17 1.67 20.57
C SER A 312 -0.13 2.31 21.11
N ARG A 313 -0.82 3.17 20.35
CA ARG A 313 -2.08 3.84 20.72
C ARG A 313 -3.36 3.21 20.21
N ASP A 314 -3.29 2.23 19.30
CA ASP A 314 -4.46 1.52 18.76
C ASP A 314 -5.32 0.80 19.83
N LYS A 315 -4.89 0.84 21.10
CA LYS A 315 -5.67 0.43 22.28
C LYS A 315 -5.29 1.24 23.51
N ALA A 316 -6.03 2.30 23.82
CA ALA A 316 -6.08 2.79 25.19
C ALA A 316 -6.73 1.72 26.10
N LEU A 317 -5.93 0.84 26.70
CA LEU A 317 -6.20 0.23 28.00
C LEU A 317 -4.87 0.11 28.75
N ASP A 318 -4.82 0.77 29.91
CA ASP A 318 -3.74 0.79 30.90
C ASP A 318 -3.03 -0.56 31.07
N ILE A 319 -1.71 -0.58 30.87
CA ILE A 319 -0.81 -1.44 31.64
C ILE A 319 0.45 -0.65 32.01
N SER A 320 0.48 -0.26 33.28
CA SER A 320 1.63 0.25 34.00
C SER A 320 2.69 -0.82 34.18
N SER A 321 3.44 -1.11 33.13
CA SER A 321 4.78 -1.68 33.20
C SER A 321 5.40 -1.56 31.82
N GLY A 322 6.65 -1.06 31.76
CA GLY A 322 7.35 -0.89 30.50
C GLY A 322 7.33 -2.17 29.67
N ILE A 323 7.25 -2.00 28.35
CA ILE A 323 7.52 -3.02 27.34
C ILE A 323 6.43 -4.11 27.21
N ALA A 324 5.16 -3.73 27.35
CA ALA A 324 4.05 -4.57 26.92
C ALA A 324 2.96 -3.68 26.29
N GLY A 325 3.04 -3.45 24.97
CA GLY A 325 2.10 -2.50 24.35
C GLY A 325 2.18 -2.29 22.85
N PHE A 326 2.43 -3.33 22.04
CA PHE A 326 2.01 -3.32 20.62
C PHE A 326 0.80 -4.24 20.48
N ALA A 327 -0.35 -3.69 20.11
CA ALA A 327 -1.61 -4.43 20.12
C ALA A 327 -2.45 -3.97 18.91
N ARG A 328 -2.75 -4.81 17.90
CA ARG A 328 -3.89 -5.75 17.88
C ARG A 328 -3.74 -6.76 16.73
N LEU A 329 -4.08 -8.01 17.04
CA LEU A 329 -4.10 -9.15 16.15
C LEU A 329 -5.44 -9.87 16.41
N GLY A 330 -6.45 -9.61 15.58
CA GLY A 330 -7.64 -10.46 15.37
C GLY A 330 -8.61 -10.91 16.48
N ARG A 331 -8.29 -10.98 17.78
CA ARG A 331 -9.13 -11.43 18.95
C ARG A 331 -8.54 -10.88 20.27
N PRO A 332 -9.13 -11.05 21.49
CA PRO A 332 -8.61 -10.34 22.67
C PRO A 332 -7.20 -10.83 23.05
N LEU A 333 -6.27 -9.86 23.10
CA LEU A 333 -5.00 -9.86 23.83
C LEU A 333 -3.96 -10.93 23.45
N ASP A 334 -3.43 -10.85 22.24
CA ASP A 334 -2.04 -11.24 21.98
C ASP A 334 -1.25 -9.97 21.61
N ILE A 335 -0.38 -9.56 22.53
CA ILE A 335 0.60 -8.46 22.40
C ILE A 335 1.90 -9.13 21.95
N LEU A 336 2.63 -8.55 20.98
CA LEU A 336 3.98 -9.04 20.63
C LEU A 336 4.73 -9.33 21.93
N THR A 337 5.10 -10.59 22.16
CA THR A 337 5.82 -10.92 23.40
C THR A 337 7.14 -10.17 23.40
N PRO A 338 7.68 -9.78 24.57
CA PRO A 338 8.98 -9.13 24.63
C PRO A 338 10.07 -9.87 23.83
N SER A 339 10.03 -11.21 23.84
CA SER A 339 10.94 -12.05 23.05
C SER A 339 10.73 -11.97 21.53
N MET A 340 9.49 -11.79 21.05
CA MET A 340 9.23 -11.59 19.62
C MET A 340 9.68 -10.21 19.18
N VAL A 341 9.45 -9.19 20.01
CA VAL A 341 9.96 -7.84 19.77
C VAL A 341 11.48 -7.88 19.72
N GLU A 342 12.14 -8.48 20.71
CA GLU A 342 13.60 -8.65 20.74
C GLU A 342 14.13 -9.40 19.51
N PHE A 343 13.46 -10.48 19.08
CA PHE A 343 13.83 -11.18 17.84
C PHE A 343 13.77 -10.28 16.60
N LEU A 344 12.67 -9.52 16.44
CA LEU A 344 12.52 -8.61 15.30
C LEU A 344 13.48 -7.42 15.38
N GLU A 345 13.77 -6.98 16.59
CA GLU A 345 14.78 -5.97 16.88
C GLU A 345 16.17 -6.45 16.49
N ASP A 346 16.48 -7.73 16.63
CA ASP A 346 17.77 -8.32 16.24
C ASP A 346 17.84 -8.71 14.75
N ASP A 347 16.71 -8.82 14.06
CA ASP A 347 16.67 -9.09 12.62
C ASP A 347 17.12 -7.84 11.83
N ALA A 348 18.36 -7.86 11.36
CA ALA A 348 18.95 -6.78 10.59
C ALA A 348 18.20 -6.45 9.29
N ASN A 349 17.29 -7.30 8.80
CA ASN A 349 16.47 -7.06 7.61
C ASN A 349 15.10 -6.42 7.92
N VAL A 350 14.75 -6.26 9.20
CA VAL A 350 13.48 -5.72 9.68
C VAL A 350 13.67 -4.33 10.28
N ASP A 351 12.83 -3.38 9.87
CA ASP A 351 12.68 -2.08 10.51
C ASP A 351 11.34 -2.05 11.26
N LEU A 352 11.36 -1.96 12.59
CA LEU A 352 10.15 -1.76 13.38
C LEU A 352 9.99 -0.27 13.72
N VAL A 353 8.88 0.33 13.29
CA VAL A 353 8.59 1.77 13.44
C VAL A 353 7.33 1.98 14.28
N ASP A 354 7.46 2.62 15.45
CA ASP A 354 6.33 3.06 16.27
C ASP A 354 5.84 4.45 15.81
N VAL A 355 4.61 4.50 15.32
CA VAL A 355 3.95 5.71 14.80
C VAL A 355 3.12 6.45 15.84
N SER A 356 3.03 5.98 17.08
CA SER A 356 2.19 6.58 18.13
C SER A 356 2.40 8.07 18.32
N ARG A 357 3.62 8.57 18.12
CA ARG A 357 3.93 10.01 18.25
C ARG A 357 3.42 10.86 17.08
N ALA A 358 3.34 10.29 15.87
CA ALA A 358 2.73 10.94 14.72
C ALA A 358 1.21 11.09 14.94
N GLU A 359 0.57 10.00 15.36
CA GLU A 359 -0.88 9.93 15.60
C GLU A 359 -1.42 10.98 16.59
N VAL A 360 -0.62 11.40 17.59
CA VAL A 360 -1.03 12.41 18.60
C VAL A 360 -1.35 13.77 18.00
N LYS A 361 -0.62 14.19 16.97
CA LYS A 361 -0.58 15.61 16.59
C LYS A 361 -1.77 16.04 15.73
N LEU A 362 -2.52 15.11 15.15
CA LEU A 362 -3.63 15.40 14.25
C LEU A 362 -5.02 15.09 14.82
N GLY A 363 -5.13 14.54 16.03
CA GLY A 363 -6.44 14.26 16.65
C GLY A 363 -7.34 13.34 15.81
N SER A 364 -6.76 12.53 14.92
CA SER A 364 -7.52 11.61 14.06
C SER A 364 -7.99 10.40 14.87
N TRP A 365 -9.22 10.47 15.36
CA TRP A 365 -9.95 9.34 15.94
C TRP A 365 -10.44 8.31 14.88
N LEU A 366 -10.10 8.49 13.59
CA LEU A 366 -10.39 7.53 12.50
C LEU A 366 -9.17 6.62 12.22
N GLY A 367 -8.61 6.04 13.29
CA GLY A 367 -7.26 5.46 13.41
C GLY A 367 -6.89 4.22 12.57
N HIS A 368 -7.13 4.19 11.26
CA HIS A 368 -6.64 3.11 10.37
C HIS A 368 -6.17 3.64 9.00
N SER A 369 -5.79 4.91 8.88
CA SER A 369 -5.24 5.47 7.61
C SER A 369 -4.10 6.46 7.84
N TYR A 370 -3.48 6.44 9.03
CA TYR A 370 -2.42 7.38 9.43
C TYR A 370 -1.26 7.44 8.43
N PHE A 371 -0.90 6.33 7.79
CA PHE A 371 0.24 6.27 6.87
C PHE A 371 0.03 7.14 5.63
N ARG A 372 -1.23 7.49 5.33
CA ARG A 372 -1.62 8.44 4.29
C ARG A 372 -1.90 9.82 4.88
N ASP A 373 -2.69 9.87 5.95
CA ASP A 373 -3.29 11.13 6.40
C ASP A 373 -2.38 11.95 7.33
N ASP A 374 -1.37 11.30 7.93
CA ASP A 374 -0.37 11.99 8.74
C ASP A 374 0.86 12.36 7.88
N PRO A 375 1.22 13.65 7.76
CA PRO A 375 2.37 14.10 6.98
C PRO A 375 3.71 13.53 7.45
N TRP A 376 3.84 13.12 8.71
CA TRP A 376 5.08 12.53 9.24
C TRP A 376 5.18 11.08 8.81
N ALA A 377 4.13 10.29 9.05
CA ALA A 377 4.06 8.88 8.71
C ALA A 377 4.15 8.66 7.19
N SER A 378 3.42 9.45 6.41
CA SER A 378 3.49 9.41 4.94
C SER A 378 4.88 9.73 4.42
N THR A 379 5.55 10.76 4.96
CA THR A 379 6.95 11.05 4.58
C THR A 379 7.85 9.85 4.83
N ASP A 380 7.73 9.23 6.00
CA ASP A 380 8.55 8.08 6.35
C ASP A 380 8.30 6.92 5.37
N VAL A 381 7.03 6.53 5.20
CA VAL A 381 6.61 5.44 4.30
C VAL A 381 7.10 5.68 2.86
N LEU A 382 6.97 6.91 2.34
CA LEU A 382 7.40 7.26 0.99
C LEU A 382 8.93 7.18 0.83
N LEU A 383 9.70 7.63 1.83
CA LEU A 383 11.16 7.48 1.83
C LEU A 383 11.59 6.02 2.02
N ALA A 384 10.87 5.22 2.81
CA ALA A 384 11.11 3.79 2.96
C ALA A 384 10.88 3.07 1.63
N LEU A 385 9.77 3.35 0.95
CA LEU A 385 9.40 2.70 -0.31
C LEU A 385 10.30 3.13 -1.47
N GLY A 386 10.45 4.45 -1.69
CA GLY A 386 11.07 4.98 -2.91
C GLY A 386 12.59 5.13 -2.85
N CYS A 387 13.18 5.40 -1.68
CA CYS A 387 14.63 5.59 -1.56
C CYS A 387 15.32 4.39 -0.93
N GLY A 388 14.57 3.70 -0.08
CA GLY A 388 15.06 2.57 0.64
C GLY A 388 16.11 2.84 1.71
N ALA A 389 16.15 4.08 2.18
CA ALA A 389 17.05 4.52 3.22
C ALA A 389 16.73 3.86 4.57
N HIS A 390 17.78 3.66 5.37
CA HIS A 390 17.65 3.19 6.75
C HIS A 390 16.77 4.17 7.57
N PRO A 391 15.98 3.72 8.57
CA PRO A 391 15.12 4.59 9.36
C PRO A 391 15.79 5.88 9.90
N LEU A 392 17.02 5.78 10.39
CA LEU A 392 17.79 6.96 10.86
C LEU A 392 18.08 7.98 9.75
N ASP A 393 18.30 7.49 8.53
CA ASP A 393 18.54 8.31 7.34
C ASP A 393 17.26 8.92 6.78
N ARG A 394 16.09 8.49 7.28
CA ARG A 394 14.77 9.07 6.96
C ARG A 394 14.29 10.10 7.98
N GLY A 395 15.11 10.35 9.01
CA GLY A 395 14.84 11.35 10.05
C GLY A 395 14.24 10.79 11.33
N LEU A 396 14.01 9.47 11.41
CA LEU A 396 13.59 8.80 12.64
C LEU A 396 14.72 8.76 13.67
N GLN A 397 14.35 8.49 14.92
CA GLN A 397 15.31 8.23 16.01
C GLN A 397 15.08 6.81 16.54
N ARG A 398 16.14 6.20 17.07
CA ARG A 398 16.03 4.92 17.75
C ARG A 398 15.54 5.15 19.18
N ASP A 399 14.62 4.32 19.65
CA ASP A 399 14.23 4.30 21.06
C ASP A 399 15.45 3.92 21.93
N PRO A 400 15.70 4.59 23.07
CA PRO A 400 16.89 4.30 23.88
C PRO A 400 16.87 2.92 24.54
N LYS A 401 15.70 2.28 24.67
CA LYS A 401 15.50 1.01 25.39
C LYS A 401 15.29 -0.17 24.43
N HIS A 402 14.88 0.11 23.19
CA HIS A 402 14.44 -0.86 22.20
C HIS A 402 15.09 -0.60 20.83
N ASN A 403 15.34 -1.62 20.02
CA ASN A 403 15.67 -1.43 18.60
C ASN A 403 14.44 -1.07 17.74
N VAL A 404 13.59 -0.19 18.26
CA VAL A 404 12.41 0.36 17.58
C VAL A 404 12.72 1.79 17.17
N TYR A 405 12.27 2.17 15.97
CA TYR A 405 12.38 3.53 15.49
C TYR A 405 11.12 4.34 15.79
N THR A 406 11.29 5.60 16.16
CA THR A 406 10.19 6.48 16.59
C THR A 406 10.34 7.87 15.97
N PHE A 407 9.24 8.62 15.95
CA PHE A 407 9.22 10.02 15.54
C PHE A 407 9.63 10.94 16.71
N GLY A 408 10.74 11.67 16.56
CA GLY A 408 11.17 12.70 17.52
C GLY A 408 10.47 14.04 17.31
N ASP A 409 10.60 14.97 18.26
CA ASP A 409 9.99 16.32 18.14
C ASP A 409 10.55 17.13 16.97
N SER A 410 11.81 16.90 16.62
CA SER A 410 12.49 17.50 15.47
C SER A 410 12.31 16.72 14.16
N TYR A 411 11.42 15.72 14.12
CA TYR A 411 11.20 14.90 12.94
C TYR A 411 10.89 15.72 11.67
N PRO A 412 10.04 16.77 11.67
CA PRO A 412 9.80 17.60 10.48
C PRO A 412 11.08 18.10 9.81
N ASP A 413 11.98 18.69 10.60
CA ASP A 413 13.21 19.29 10.08
C ASP A 413 14.20 18.21 9.64
N ARG A 414 14.29 17.12 10.40
CA ARG A 414 15.12 15.96 10.05
C ARG A 414 14.63 15.26 8.79
N ALA A 415 13.32 15.13 8.61
CA ALA A 415 12.69 14.51 7.46
C ALA A 415 12.85 15.37 6.20
N ARG A 416 12.72 16.70 6.30
CA ARG A 416 13.07 17.62 5.19
C ARG A 416 14.53 17.50 4.79
N ALA A 417 15.44 17.52 5.76
CA ALA A 417 16.87 17.35 5.49
C ALA A 417 17.20 15.99 4.88
N ALA A 418 16.56 14.93 5.36
CA ALA A 418 16.66 13.58 4.82
C ALA A 418 16.15 13.52 3.37
N ALA A 419 14.95 14.03 3.10
CA ALA A 419 14.36 14.05 1.78
C ALA A 419 15.27 14.77 0.78
N LYS A 420 15.83 15.94 1.14
CA LYS A 420 16.78 16.67 0.27
C LYS A 420 18.00 15.83 -0.05
N ARG A 421 18.61 15.23 0.98
CA ARG A 421 19.78 14.35 0.80
C ARG A 421 19.49 13.13 -0.09
N LEU A 422 18.29 12.56 0.01
CA LEU A 422 17.94 11.31 -0.66
C LEU A 422 17.40 11.50 -2.08
N LEU A 423 16.71 12.61 -2.36
CA LEU A 423 15.99 12.83 -3.61
C LEU A 423 16.62 13.88 -4.52
N GLU A 424 17.32 14.87 -3.96
CA GLU A 424 17.97 15.89 -4.79
C GLU A 424 19.27 15.32 -5.39
N PRO A 425 19.57 15.65 -6.66
CA PRO A 425 20.82 15.24 -7.28
C PRO A 425 22.01 15.83 -6.51
N VAL A 426 22.99 14.99 -6.20
CA VAL A 426 24.26 15.45 -5.61
C VAL A 426 24.91 16.42 -6.61
N PRO A 427 25.19 17.68 -6.24
CA PRO A 427 25.88 18.59 -7.15
C PRO A 427 27.24 17.98 -7.54
N PRO A 428 27.68 18.13 -8.81
CA PRO A 428 28.97 17.59 -9.24
C PRO A 428 30.05 18.12 -8.30
N GLN A 429 30.80 17.22 -7.66
CA GLN A 429 31.97 17.61 -6.87
C GLN A 429 32.93 18.33 -7.83
N GLU A 430 33.22 19.61 -7.55
CA GLU A 430 34.30 20.30 -8.25
C GLU A 430 35.57 19.46 -8.07
N ALA A 431 36.14 19.00 -9.19
CA ALA A 431 37.41 18.28 -9.17
C ALA A 431 38.44 19.14 -8.41
N PRO A 432 39.22 18.57 -7.48
CA PRO A 432 40.25 19.32 -6.80
C PRO A 432 41.17 19.95 -7.86
N LYS A 433 41.31 21.27 -7.79
CA LYS A 433 42.12 22.08 -8.70
C LYS A 433 43.61 21.73 -8.63
#